data_AF-A0A1Y3SHH9-F1
#
_entry.id   AF-A0A1Y3SHH9-F1
#
_cell.length_a   1.000
_cell.length_b   1.000
_cell.length_c   1.000
_cell.angle_alpha   90.00
_cell.angle_beta   90.00
_cell.angle_gamma   90.00
#
_symmetry.space_group_name_H-M   'P 1'
#
loop_
_entity.id
_entity.type
_entity.pdbx_description
1 polymer ?
#
loop_
_entity_poly.entity_id
_entity_poly.type
_entity_poly.pdbx_seq_one_letter_code
_entity_poly.pdbx_strand_id
1 'polypeptide(L)'
;MFENDYTITGKHATYLKFLAAKNSGAKGDDDSSPVSAKIFERYIDVYMNAAIWGLLYKRTAPRDTTSDDRARIYADAYATERENCVFLYRMVMLLDKTTNLEPSIRVDRAFRYDAQEDKKAEFEANMDLFHSYVRGGIEEMYEQFTDGCSTRDDYMNKLYEVLTTFRQEIAGLSYDEELAKLIG
;
A
#
# COMPACT_ATOMS: atom_id res chain seq x y z
N MET A 1 -5.75 -7.40 -16.00
CA MET A 1 -5.44 -6.48 -14.87
C MET A 1 -3.93 -6.46 -14.64
N PHE A 2 -3.32 -5.34 -14.23
CA PHE A 2 -1.85 -5.24 -13.99
C PHE A 2 -0.97 -5.66 -15.20
N GLU A 3 -1.29 -5.13 -16.39
CA GLU A 3 -0.57 -5.46 -17.65
C GLU A 3 0.17 -4.26 -18.24
N ASN A 4 -0.18 -3.06 -17.79
CA ASN A 4 0.37 -1.82 -18.29
C ASN A 4 1.05 -1.07 -17.16
N ASP A 5 1.94 -0.15 -17.52
CA ASP A 5 2.51 0.80 -16.58
C ASP A 5 1.42 1.54 -15.81
N TYR A 6 1.63 1.71 -14.51
CA TYR A 6 0.80 2.55 -13.66
C TYR A 6 1.60 3.72 -13.12
N THR A 7 1.10 4.94 -13.32
CA THR A 7 1.77 6.17 -12.85
C THR A 7 1.01 6.77 -11.68
N ILE A 8 1.67 6.80 -10.54
CA ILE A 8 1.26 7.52 -9.33
C ILE A 8 1.75 8.96 -9.45
N THR A 9 0.93 9.93 -9.04
CA THR A 9 1.16 11.37 -9.22
C THR A 9 1.01 12.15 -7.92
N GLY A 10 1.54 13.38 -7.90
CA GLY A 10 1.36 14.30 -6.78
C GLY A 10 2.06 13.81 -5.51
N LYS A 11 1.50 14.13 -4.34
CA LYS A 11 2.08 13.75 -3.04
C LYS A 11 2.32 12.25 -2.88
N HIS A 12 1.47 11.40 -3.47
CA HIS A 12 1.63 9.94 -3.40
C HIS A 12 2.89 9.47 -4.10
N ALA A 13 3.32 10.16 -5.18
CA ALA A 13 4.58 9.86 -5.84
C ALA A 13 5.77 10.25 -4.94
N THR A 14 5.71 11.42 -4.31
CA THR A 14 6.73 11.90 -3.38
C THR A 14 6.90 10.95 -2.20
N TYR A 15 5.80 10.52 -1.59
CA TYR A 15 5.81 9.60 -0.45
C TYR A 15 6.32 8.20 -0.83
N LEU A 16 5.92 7.70 -1.99
CA LEU A 16 6.40 6.42 -2.49
C LEU A 16 7.92 6.45 -2.76
N LYS A 17 8.44 7.55 -3.32
CA LYS A 17 9.89 7.77 -3.49
C LYS A 17 10.63 7.84 -2.17
N PHE A 18 10.03 8.45 -1.15
CA PHE A 18 10.60 8.52 0.19
C PHE A 18 10.74 7.13 0.83
N LEU A 19 9.71 6.28 0.68
CA LEU A 19 9.64 4.95 1.27
C LEU A 19 10.50 3.89 0.56
N ALA A 20 10.77 4.07 -0.74
CA ALA A 20 11.52 3.10 -1.54
C ALA A 20 12.99 3.48 -1.76
N ALA A 21 13.87 2.49 -1.76
CA ALA A 21 15.29 2.66 -2.07
C ALA A 21 15.54 2.85 -3.56
N LYS A 22 14.79 2.15 -4.43
CA LYS A 22 14.95 2.19 -5.88
C LYS A 22 13.61 2.25 -6.59
N ASN A 23 13.62 2.90 -7.74
CA ASN A 23 12.58 2.68 -8.72
C ASN A 23 12.79 1.30 -9.37
N SER A 24 11.73 0.50 -9.51
CA SER A 24 11.79 -0.79 -10.21
C SER A 24 12.12 -0.55 -11.69
N GLY A 25 13.41 -0.50 -12.04
CA GLY A 25 13.88 -0.23 -13.40
C GLY A 25 15.04 0.78 -13.49
N ALA A 26 15.27 1.58 -12.45
CA ALA A 26 16.43 2.48 -12.40
C ALA A 26 17.66 1.72 -11.88
N LYS A 27 18.63 1.45 -12.76
CA LYS A 27 19.97 1.01 -12.36
C LYS A 27 20.79 2.25 -11.99
N GLY A 28 20.91 2.48 -10.69
CA GLY A 28 21.71 3.56 -10.12
C GLY A 28 20.85 4.75 -9.78
N ASP A 29 20.73 5.02 -8.48
CA ASP A 29 20.53 6.39 -8.02
C ASP A 29 21.49 6.64 -6.86
N ASP A 30 22.07 7.84 -6.94
CA ASP A 30 23.11 8.42 -6.11
C ASP A 30 22.64 8.52 -4.64
N ASP A 31 23.54 8.18 -3.72
CA ASP A 31 23.28 8.04 -2.28
C ASP A 31 23.17 9.41 -1.55
N SER A 32 22.96 10.49 -2.32
CA SER A 32 23.15 11.87 -1.88
C SER A 32 21.87 12.60 -1.47
N SER A 33 20.69 11.96 -1.53
CA SER A 33 19.45 12.57 -1.02
C SER A 33 19.32 12.35 0.49
N PRO A 34 19.41 13.41 1.35
CA PRO A 34 19.56 13.25 2.80
C PRO A 34 18.27 12.88 3.55
N VAL A 35 17.17 12.55 2.85
CA VAL A 35 15.80 12.54 3.42
C VAL A 35 14.95 11.42 2.81
N SER A 36 15.42 10.17 2.86
CA SER A 36 14.65 9.00 2.38
C SER A 36 14.73 7.88 3.40
N ALA A 37 13.57 7.34 3.80
CA ALA A 37 13.52 6.25 4.76
C ALA A 37 14.00 4.91 4.16
N LYS A 38 13.97 4.73 2.83
CA LYS A 38 14.45 3.52 2.12
C LYS A 38 14.06 2.22 2.84
N ILE A 39 12.78 2.08 3.17
CA ILE A 39 12.23 0.94 3.93
C ILE A 39 12.01 -0.24 3.00
N PHE A 40 11.54 0.03 1.78
CA PHE A 40 11.26 -0.96 0.76
C PHE A 40 12.31 -0.88 -0.35
N GLU A 41 12.59 -1.99 -1.03
CA GLU A 41 13.58 -2.00 -2.11
C GLU A 41 13.00 -1.36 -3.38
N ARG A 42 11.79 -1.74 -3.78
CA ARG A 42 11.18 -1.35 -5.06
C ARG A 42 9.87 -0.59 -4.87
N TYR A 43 9.48 0.20 -5.87
CA TYR A 43 8.18 0.87 -5.90
C TYR A 43 6.99 -0.10 -5.84
N ILE A 44 7.11 -1.26 -6.49
CA ILE A 44 6.07 -2.30 -6.43
C ILE A 44 5.91 -2.88 -5.02
N ASP A 45 6.99 -2.93 -4.22
CA ASP A 45 6.92 -3.40 -2.83
C ASP A 45 6.15 -2.41 -1.96
N VAL A 46 6.39 -1.10 -2.13
CA VAL A 46 5.58 -0.05 -1.49
C VAL A 46 4.12 -0.15 -1.93
N TYR A 47 3.87 -0.32 -3.23
CA TYR A 47 2.51 -0.42 -3.78
C TYR A 47 1.71 -1.60 -3.19
N MET A 48 2.31 -2.78 -3.14
CA MET A 48 1.68 -3.98 -2.59
C MET A 48 1.41 -3.84 -1.10
N ASN A 49 2.38 -3.35 -0.32
CA ASN A 49 2.18 -3.11 1.11
C ASN A 49 1.14 -2.01 1.36
N ALA A 50 1.13 -0.95 0.56
CA ALA A 50 0.17 0.13 0.67
C ALA A 50 -1.28 -0.35 0.49
N ALA A 51 -1.54 -1.34 -0.37
CA ALA A 51 -2.88 -1.94 -0.47
C ALA A 51 -3.32 -2.59 0.86
N ILE A 52 -2.39 -3.27 1.56
CA ILE A 52 -2.64 -3.89 2.87
C ILE A 52 -2.88 -2.82 3.92
N TRP A 53 -2.00 -1.82 4.02
CA TRP A 53 -2.13 -0.71 4.96
C TRP A 53 -3.43 0.08 4.76
N GLY A 54 -3.76 0.40 3.50
CA GLY A 54 -5.03 1.04 3.17
C GLY A 54 -6.23 0.25 3.67
N LEU A 55 -6.20 -1.09 3.57
CA LEU A 55 -7.26 -1.94 4.10
C LEU A 55 -7.30 -1.98 5.64
N LEU A 56 -6.15 -2.21 6.27
CA LEU A 56 -6.03 -2.32 7.74
C LEU A 56 -6.54 -1.04 8.42
N TYR A 57 -6.11 0.12 7.93
CA TYR A 57 -6.48 1.43 8.47
C TYR A 57 -7.76 2.01 7.83
N LYS A 58 -8.39 1.27 6.91
CA LYS A 58 -9.58 1.69 6.15
C LYS A 58 -9.39 3.05 5.46
N ARG A 59 -8.17 3.34 5.02
CA ARG A 59 -7.78 4.61 4.43
C ARG A 59 -7.79 4.52 2.91
N THR A 60 -8.51 5.43 2.29
CA THR A 60 -8.47 5.68 0.85
C THR A 60 -8.05 7.12 0.60
N ALA A 61 -7.48 7.38 -0.57
CA ALA A 61 -7.16 8.73 -0.99
C ALA A 61 -7.52 8.96 -2.46
N PRO A 62 -8.03 10.17 -2.81
CA PRO A 62 -8.21 10.56 -4.21
C PRO A 62 -6.86 10.70 -4.90
N ARG A 63 -6.86 10.78 -6.23
CA ARG A 63 -5.64 11.08 -6.98
C ARG A 63 -5.23 12.52 -6.71
N ASP A 64 -3.96 12.74 -6.37
CA ASP A 64 -3.39 14.07 -6.30
C ASP A 64 -2.70 14.44 -7.63
N THR A 65 -3.00 15.64 -8.12
CA THR A 65 -2.45 16.22 -9.35
C THR A 65 -1.93 17.64 -9.13
N THR A 66 -1.82 18.07 -7.87
CA THR A 66 -1.37 19.42 -7.50
C THR A 66 0.13 19.63 -7.72
N SER A 67 0.92 18.55 -7.73
CA SER A 67 2.35 18.59 -8.05
C SER A 67 2.66 17.78 -9.31
N ASP A 68 3.75 18.16 -9.98
CA ASP A 68 4.28 17.48 -11.16
C ASP A 68 5.03 16.18 -10.83
N ASP A 69 5.11 15.79 -9.55
CA ASP A 69 5.84 14.61 -9.15
C ASP A 69 5.14 13.32 -9.64
N ARG A 70 5.95 12.37 -10.11
CA ARG A 70 5.49 11.11 -10.69
C ARG A 70 6.39 9.95 -10.30
N ALA A 71 5.76 8.84 -9.97
CA ALA A 71 6.41 7.55 -9.75
C ALA A 71 5.68 6.50 -10.60
N ARG A 72 6.44 5.69 -11.33
CA ARG A 72 5.89 4.71 -12.25
C ARG A 72 6.22 3.30 -11.79
N ILE A 73 5.19 2.47 -11.74
CA ILE A 73 5.32 1.02 -11.63
C ILE A 73 5.23 0.49 -13.05
N TYR A 74 6.34 -0.09 -13.51
CA TYR A 74 6.46 -0.58 -14.87
C TYR A 74 5.76 -1.93 -15.04
N ALA A 75 5.35 -2.22 -16.27
CA ALA A 75 4.68 -3.47 -16.61
C ALA A 75 5.51 -4.73 -16.31
N ASP A 76 6.85 -4.64 -16.33
CA ASP A 76 7.74 -5.75 -15.97
C ASP A 76 7.71 -6.09 -14.47
N ALA A 77 7.64 -5.07 -13.61
CA ALA A 77 7.45 -5.22 -12.17
C ALA A 77 6.07 -5.84 -11.88
N TYR A 78 5.03 -5.38 -12.58
CA TYR A 78 3.71 -6.01 -12.49
C TYR A 78 3.68 -7.44 -13.03
N ALA A 79 4.38 -7.74 -14.12
CA ALA A 79 4.45 -9.09 -14.65
C ALA A 79 5.11 -10.05 -13.65
N THR A 80 6.15 -9.58 -12.96
CA THR A 80 6.85 -10.33 -11.90
C THR A 80 5.96 -10.56 -10.69
N GLU A 81 5.22 -9.54 -10.24
CA GLU A 81 4.41 -9.57 -9.02
C GLU A 81 2.90 -9.75 -9.29
N ARG A 82 2.54 -10.27 -10.48
CA ARG A 82 1.14 -10.27 -10.96
C ARG A 82 0.22 -11.00 -9.99
N GLU A 83 0.62 -12.19 -9.56
CA GLU A 83 -0.19 -13.02 -8.67
C GLU A 83 -0.45 -12.32 -7.33
N ASN A 84 0.58 -11.67 -6.78
CA ASN A 84 0.47 -10.88 -5.54
C ASN A 84 -0.47 -9.68 -5.73
N CYS A 85 -0.35 -8.94 -6.83
CA CYS A 85 -1.22 -7.81 -7.12
C CYS A 85 -2.69 -8.23 -7.33
N VAL A 86 -2.93 -9.33 -8.05
CA VAL A 86 -4.27 -9.91 -8.25
C VAL A 86 -4.87 -10.35 -6.91
N PHE A 87 -4.07 -10.99 -6.06
CA PHE A 87 -4.50 -11.41 -4.72
C PHE A 87 -4.89 -10.20 -3.86
N LEU A 88 -4.07 -9.14 -3.84
CA LEU A 88 -4.36 -7.92 -3.10
C LEU A 88 -5.60 -7.20 -3.63
N TYR A 89 -5.78 -7.11 -4.95
CA TYR A 89 -7.00 -6.58 -5.56
C TYR A 89 -8.24 -7.33 -5.05
N ARG A 90 -8.19 -8.67 -5.08
CA ARG A 90 -9.28 -9.52 -4.59
C ARG A 90 -9.56 -9.30 -3.10
N MET A 91 -8.53 -9.17 -2.28
CA MET A 91 -8.69 -8.85 -0.85
C MET A 91 -9.38 -7.51 -0.67
N VAL A 92 -8.99 -6.47 -1.40
CA VAL A 92 -9.66 -5.16 -1.34
C VAL A 92 -11.11 -5.29 -1.75
N MET A 93 -11.38 -5.98 -2.86
CA MET A 93 -12.74 -6.21 -3.36
C MET A 93 -13.62 -7.01 -2.40
N LEU A 94 -13.07 -7.91 -1.59
CA LEU A 94 -13.87 -8.63 -0.61
C LEU A 94 -14.12 -7.79 0.65
N LEU A 95 -13.08 -7.08 1.12
CA LEU A 95 -13.03 -6.48 2.45
C LEU A 95 -13.39 -5.00 2.49
N ASP A 96 -13.42 -4.30 1.36
CA ASP A 96 -13.69 -2.86 1.29
C ASP A 96 -14.97 -2.49 2.04
N LYS A 97 -14.91 -1.50 2.92
CA LYS A 97 -16.06 -1.03 3.72
C LYS A 97 -16.52 0.37 3.35
N THR A 98 -15.88 0.99 2.34
CA THR A 98 -16.26 2.33 1.87
C THR A 98 -17.49 2.28 0.98
N THR A 99 -17.76 1.12 0.36
CA THR A 99 -18.97 0.89 -0.44
C THR A 99 -19.94 -0.05 0.30
N ASN A 100 -21.24 0.28 0.24
CA ASN A 100 -22.28 -0.58 0.79
C ASN A 100 -22.82 -1.51 -0.30
N LEU A 101 -22.11 -2.61 -0.52
CA LEU A 101 -22.43 -3.64 -1.51
C LEU A 101 -22.81 -4.95 -0.85
N GLU A 102 -23.78 -5.63 -1.45
CA GLU A 102 -24.18 -6.99 -1.08
C GLU A 102 -23.01 -7.98 -1.19
N PRO A 103 -22.96 -9.03 -0.34
CA PRO A 103 -21.89 -10.03 -0.35
C PRO A 103 -21.65 -10.69 -1.71
N SER A 104 -22.72 -10.98 -2.47
CA SER A 104 -22.61 -11.58 -3.81
C SER A 104 -21.89 -10.67 -4.80
N ILE A 105 -22.21 -9.37 -4.78
CA ILE A 105 -21.57 -8.37 -5.65
C ILE A 105 -20.09 -8.21 -5.30
N ARG A 106 -19.73 -8.29 -4.01
CA ARG A 106 -18.32 -8.28 -3.56
C ARG A 106 -17.52 -9.45 -4.12
N VAL A 107 -18.13 -10.64 -4.16
CA VAL A 107 -17.52 -11.84 -4.76
C VAL A 107 -17.39 -11.66 -6.27
N ASP A 108 -18.43 -11.16 -6.95
CA ASP A 108 -18.42 -10.97 -8.40
C ASP A 108 -17.33 -9.97 -8.84
N ARG A 109 -17.19 -8.82 -8.14
CA ARG A 109 -16.13 -7.85 -8.46
C ARG A 109 -14.71 -8.37 -8.19
N ALA A 110 -14.55 -9.31 -7.26
CA ALA A 110 -13.26 -9.91 -6.94
C ALA A 110 -12.84 -10.98 -7.97
N PHE A 111 -13.79 -11.76 -8.49
CA PHE A 111 -13.46 -13.00 -9.21
C PHE A 111 -14.05 -13.13 -10.62
N ARG A 112 -14.93 -12.21 -11.05
CA ARG A 112 -15.65 -12.35 -12.33
C ARG A 112 -15.56 -11.14 -13.24
N TYR A 113 -15.70 -9.93 -12.70
CA TYR A 113 -15.83 -8.72 -13.53
C TYR A 113 -14.59 -8.41 -14.37
N ASP A 114 -13.42 -8.90 -13.97
CA ASP A 114 -12.16 -8.75 -14.72
C ASP A 114 -12.10 -9.58 -16.01
N ALA A 115 -12.98 -10.59 -16.16
CA ALA A 115 -13.07 -11.45 -17.33
C ALA A 115 -14.33 -11.22 -18.18
N GLN A 116 -15.23 -10.33 -17.74
CA GLN A 116 -16.52 -10.08 -18.38
C GLN A 116 -16.49 -8.76 -19.18
N GLU A 117 -16.67 -8.85 -20.49
CA GLU A 117 -16.61 -7.68 -21.38
C GLU A 117 -17.73 -6.66 -21.09
N ASP A 118 -18.91 -7.15 -20.72
CA ASP A 118 -20.07 -6.34 -20.30
C ASP A 118 -19.88 -5.66 -18.94
N LYS A 119 -18.81 -6.00 -18.20
CA LYS A 119 -18.46 -5.43 -16.89
C LYS A 119 -17.22 -4.56 -16.90
N LYS A 120 -16.77 -4.13 -18.07
CA LYS A 120 -15.56 -3.32 -18.22
C LYS A 120 -15.61 -2.02 -17.39
N ALA A 121 -16.73 -1.31 -17.38
CA ALA A 121 -16.86 -0.06 -16.64
C ALA A 121 -16.81 -0.27 -15.12
N GLU A 122 -17.51 -1.30 -14.62
CA GLU A 122 -17.46 -1.69 -13.21
C GLU A 122 -16.05 -2.15 -12.82
N PHE A 123 -15.38 -2.91 -13.70
CA PHE A 123 -14.01 -3.34 -13.49
C PHE A 123 -13.02 -2.17 -13.42
N GLU A 124 -13.15 -1.17 -14.30
CA GLU A 124 -12.36 0.07 -14.24
C GLU A 124 -12.58 0.82 -12.92
N ALA A 125 -13.83 0.95 -12.46
CA ALA A 125 -14.15 1.56 -11.18
C ALA A 125 -13.57 0.79 -9.98
N ASN A 126 -13.56 -0.56 -10.05
CA ASN A 126 -12.94 -1.39 -9.03
C ASN A 126 -11.41 -1.25 -8.99
N MET A 127 -10.77 -1.09 -10.16
CA MET A 127 -9.34 -0.78 -10.23
C MET A 127 -9.03 0.60 -9.62
N ASP A 128 -9.88 1.59 -9.84
CA ASP A 128 -9.73 2.91 -9.23
C ASP A 128 -9.94 2.88 -7.71
N LEU A 129 -10.91 2.09 -7.23
CA LEU A 129 -11.10 1.83 -5.80
C LEU A 129 -9.85 1.16 -5.20
N PHE A 130 -9.33 0.12 -5.85
CA PHE A 130 -8.08 -0.54 -5.44
C PHE A 130 -6.93 0.47 -5.34
N HIS A 131 -6.75 1.30 -6.36
CA HIS A 131 -5.72 2.34 -6.35
C HIS A 131 -5.97 3.42 -5.29
N SER A 132 -7.22 3.68 -4.91
CA SER A 132 -7.53 4.61 -3.82
C SER A 132 -7.05 4.09 -2.47
N TYR A 133 -7.17 2.78 -2.23
CA TYR A 133 -6.63 2.12 -1.05
C TYR A 133 -5.10 2.13 -1.05
N VAL A 134 -4.47 1.85 -2.19
CA VAL A 134 -3.02 2.00 -2.34
C VAL A 134 -2.57 3.42 -1.99
N ARG A 135 -3.22 4.46 -2.54
CA ARG A 135 -2.86 5.84 -2.22
C ARG A 135 -3.05 6.17 -0.74
N GLY A 136 -4.15 5.70 -0.14
CA GLY A 136 -4.41 5.85 1.29
C GLY A 136 -3.34 5.17 2.15
N GLY A 137 -2.93 3.95 1.81
CA GLY A 137 -1.87 3.25 2.51
C GLY A 137 -0.47 3.85 2.31
N ILE A 138 -0.19 4.47 1.16
CA ILE A 138 1.05 5.25 0.97
C ILE A 138 1.09 6.43 1.94
N GLU A 139 -0.03 7.15 2.10
CA GLU A 139 -0.11 8.24 3.07
C GLU A 139 0.06 7.72 4.51
N GLU A 140 -0.63 6.63 4.87
CA GLU A 140 -0.54 6.04 6.20
C GLU A 140 0.89 5.60 6.55
N MET A 141 1.55 4.86 5.66
CA MET A 141 2.93 4.45 5.87
C MET A 141 3.86 5.65 5.96
N TYR A 142 3.71 6.65 5.09
CA TYR A 142 4.53 7.85 5.13
C TYR A 142 4.40 8.59 6.47
N GLU A 143 3.18 8.82 6.94
CA GLU A 143 2.92 9.48 8.22
C GLU A 143 3.51 8.68 9.39
N GLN A 144 3.26 7.37 9.44
CA GLN A 144 3.78 6.50 10.50
C GLN A 144 5.31 6.46 10.55
N PHE A 145 5.97 6.47 9.39
CA PHE A 145 7.42 6.44 9.31
C PHE A 145 8.06 7.83 9.37
N THR A 146 7.32 8.92 9.25
CA THR A 146 7.87 10.29 9.41
C THR A 146 7.59 10.90 10.77
N ASP A 147 6.61 10.38 11.51
CA ASP A 147 6.34 10.82 12.87
C ASP A 147 7.51 10.51 13.81
N GLY A 148 8.14 11.55 14.34
CA GLY A 148 9.28 11.46 15.25
C GLY A 148 10.57 10.88 14.65
N CYS A 149 10.63 10.60 13.35
CA CYS A 149 11.77 9.92 12.72
C CYS A 149 12.57 10.86 11.82
N SER A 150 13.85 11.05 12.14
CA SER A 150 14.75 11.93 11.38
C SER A 150 16.05 11.24 10.91
N THR A 151 16.37 10.09 11.49
CA THR A 151 17.57 9.31 11.20
C THR A 151 17.23 7.92 10.69
N ARG A 152 18.21 7.24 10.08
CA ARG A 152 18.05 5.85 9.63
C ARG A 152 17.68 4.92 10.79
N ASP A 153 18.28 5.12 11.95
CA ASP A 153 18.01 4.31 13.14
C ASP A 153 16.58 4.54 13.64
N ASP A 154 16.05 5.77 13.58
CA ASP A 154 14.66 6.06 13.93
C ASP A 154 13.69 5.27 13.04
N TYR A 155 13.90 5.29 11.71
CA TYR A 155 13.06 4.54 10.77
C TYR A 155 13.11 3.02 11.03
N MET A 156 14.29 2.47 11.38
CA MET A 156 14.44 1.05 11.70
C MET A 156 13.75 0.68 13.01
N ASN A 157 13.88 1.53 14.04
CA ASN A 157 13.19 1.34 15.31
C ASN A 157 11.67 1.42 15.13
N LYS A 158 11.18 2.38 14.34
CA LYS A 158 9.76 2.51 14.04
C LYS A 158 9.22 1.30 13.27
N LEU A 159 9.97 0.79 12.30
CA LEU A 159 9.62 -0.45 11.59
C LEU A 159 9.54 -1.64 12.56
N TYR A 160 10.49 -1.76 13.49
CA TYR A 160 10.47 -2.80 14.50
C TYR A 160 9.25 -2.70 15.42
N GLU A 161 8.90 -1.48 15.87
CA GLU A 161 7.70 -1.21 16.67
C GLU A 161 6.45 -1.66 15.92
N VAL A 162 6.24 -1.17 14.69
CA VAL A 162 5.09 -1.49 13.84
C VAL A 162 4.94 -3.00 13.63
N LEU A 163 6.03 -3.70 13.28
CA LEU A 163 6.00 -5.15 13.06
C LEU A 163 5.73 -5.92 14.36
N THR A 164 6.24 -5.43 15.49
CA THR A 164 5.99 -6.01 16.80
C THR A 164 4.52 -5.88 17.16
N THR A 165 3.95 -4.67 17.08
CA THR A 165 2.53 -4.42 17.34
C THR A 165 1.64 -5.26 16.43
N PHE A 166 1.93 -5.30 15.12
CA PHE A 166 1.15 -6.12 14.19
C PHE A 166 1.20 -7.62 14.54
N ARG A 167 2.37 -8.14 14.88
CA ARG A 167 2.52 -9.53 15.36
C ARG A 167 1.72 -9.76 16.64
N GLN A 168 1.75 -8.80 17.56
CA GLN A 168 1.06 -8.88 18.83
C GLN A 168 -0.47 -8.89 18.65
N GLU A 169 -1.00 -8.06 17.78
CA GLU A 169 -2.42 -8.02 17.41
C GLU A 169 -2.89 -9.32 16.77
N ILE A 170 -2.12 -9.89 15.84
CA ILE A 170 -2.43 -11.19 15.23
C ILE A 170 -2.40 -12.33 16.26
N ALA A 171 -1.46 -12.28 17.20
CA ALA A 171 -1.36 -13.26 18.27
C ALA A 171 -2.51 -13.17 19.29
N GLY A 172 -3.38 -12.15 19.18
CA GLY A 172 -4.52 -11.95 20.07
C GLY A 172 -4.11 -11.60 21.50
N LEU A 173 -3.03 -10.84 21.67
CA LEU A 173 -2.53 -10.47 22.99
C LEU A 173 -3.62 -9.82 23.84
N SER A 174 -3.81 -10.36 25.04
CA SER A 174 -4.71 -9.82 26.03
C SER A 174 -4.06 -8.62 26.71
N TYR A 175 -4.65 -7.44 26.57
CA TYR A 175 -4.22 -6.23 27.26
C TYR A 175 -4.17 -6.42 28.79
N ASP A 176 -5.00 -7.31 29.34
CA ASP A 176 -5.01 -7.65 30.76
C ASP A 176 -3.70 -8.34 31.20
N GLU A 177 -3.09 -9.15 30.34
CA GLU A 177 -1.83 -9.87 30.63
C GLU A 177 -0.61 -8.95 30.56
N GLU A 178 -0.62 -7.94 29.68
CA GLU A 178 0.44 -6.93 29.62
C GLU A 178 0.36 -5.94 30.77
N LEU A 179 -0.86 -5.51 31.14
CA LEU A 179 -1.07 -4.68 32.32
C LEU A 179 -0.61 -5.42 33.59
N ALA A 180 -0.88 -6.72 33.70
CA ALA A 180 -0.41 -7.53 34.84
C ALA A 180 1.12 -7.58 34.96
N LYS A 181 1.86 -7.55 33.84
CA LYS A 181 3.35 -7.52 33.84
C LYS A 181 3.94 -6.16 34.21
N LEU A 182 3.17 -5.08 34.10
CA LEU A 182 3.60 -3.73 34.47
C LEU A 182 3.31 -3.40 35.94
N ILE A 183 2.40 -4.14 36.57
CA ILE A 183 1.93 -3.90 37.95
C ILE A 183 2.52 -4.95 38.93
N GLY A 184 3.20 -6.00 38.42
CA GLY A 184 3.92 -7.01 39.21
C GLY A 184 5.43 -6.82 39.17
#